data_AF-A0A1E4F0B9-F1
#
_entry.id   AF-A0A1E4F0B9-F1
#
_cell.length_a   1.000
_cell.length_b   1.000
_cell.length_c   1.000
_cell.angle_alpha   90.00
_cell.angle_beta   90.00
_cell.angle_gamma   90.00
#
_symmetry.space_group_name_H-M   'P 1'
#
loop_
_entity.id
_entity.type
_entity.pdbx_description
1 polymer ?
#
loop_
_entity_poly.entity_id
_entity_poly.type
_entity_poly.pdbx_seq_one_letter_code
_entity_poly.pdbx_strand_id
1 'polypeptide(L)'
;MGSKRGIGLAGVLVVLMLCFVLCSVLVGTTLLHFRVAQHGERELLAQGLAEQAVGLALDRINKNPQFGLPGKAGYGQPVQPHPAWATQDMSSRLVFGGSGPHSTNNLYEDNAVRGWNGTIVPARSLHLVAVGTVGSTERIIEVHYQNNPFPYAIGSNSPLLSEGDLLVGSLPEGKIRSLTDPPADDQLKPGHMRSNSAAQQSVDLSDRTLITGNVESAGGIKLDKDTRVLGAARPFSGTTRFPEIDIRRFDPGSQAPKLTSQIGPETLEGRFRVDSSLQVDGDLTLQDGVLYVEGDVHIKGGLRGKGAIVATGKLTIDRASNFAHDSQVALLTGGDLELHGQGSDRSYIQGLIYSKGSVKTSDLTLLGSLIQGGRSDGQVDVSNSHLVHVPEYSKMRIDFKPPPQKPGPNVDAHLDNANMPSLLRSYNGGYNSDFVGVWPSNSLSSFYDAAQDRYVVPANYRDQMVISFGAATYANYQQTSWSNPSYPLAQARGLANDPRWAAVIGQTGMSLDGLVNLSLQNLISQVEAADKQYQLWKAYQQPTQTGSRAGGPFVLDLNEFLSPGDRLRLLRWHRL
;
A
#
# COMPACT_ATOMS: atom_id res chain seq x y z
N MET A 1 -20.50 79.53 55.95
CA MET A 1 -19.39 78.75 55.35
C MET A 1 -19.70 77.26 55.10
N GLY A 2 -20.88 76.73 55.44
CA GLY A 2 -21.19 75.29 55.28
C GLY A 2 -21.59 74.81 53.87
N SER A 3 -22.12 75.66 52.97
CA SER A 3 -22.65 75.18 51.68
C SER A 3 -21.58 74.88 50.62
N LYS A 4 -20.37 75.44 50.73
CA LYS A 4 -19.28 75.20 49.77
C LYS A 4 -18.61 73.82 49.92
N ARG A 5 -18.75 73.15 51.09
CA ARG A 5 -18.18 71.80 51.32
C ARG A 5 -19.10 70.66 50.88
N GLY A 6 -20.42 70.86 50.87
CA GLY A 6 -21.39 69.83 50.46
C GLY A 6 -21.37 69.51 48.97
N ILE A 7 -21.11 70.51 48.11
CA ILE A 7 -21.03 70.33 46.65
C ILE A 7 -19.81 69.49 46.26
N GLY A 8 -18.68 69.65 46.95
CA GLY A 8 -17.47 68.85 46.71
C GLY A 8 -17.66 67.37 47.03
N LEU A 9 -18.35 67.05 48.13
CA LEU A 9 -18.61 65.67 48.52
C LEU A 9 -19.55 64.95 47.54
N ALA A 10 -20.62 65.64 47.10
CA ALA A 10 -21.53 65.12 46.09
C ALA A 10 -20.83 64.84 44.77
N GLY A 11 -19.93 65.73 44.32
CA GLY A 11 -19.12 65.52 43.12
C GLY A 11 -18.21 64.28 43.20
N VAL A 12 -17.52 64.10 44.34
CA VAL A 12 -16.67 62.90 44.56
C VAL A 12 -17.50 61.62 44.56
N LEU A 13 -18.68 61.62 45.18
CA LEU A 13 -19.57 60.46 45.19
C LEU A 13 -20.10 60.09 43.79
N VAL A 14 -20.44 61.09 42.97
CA VAL A 14 -20.86 60.85 41.57
C VAL A 14 -19.73 60.24 40.75
N VAL A 15 -18.49 60.75 40.90
CA VAL A 15 -17.31 60.19 40.22
C VAL A 15 -17.05 58.76 40.68
N LEU A 16 -17.11 58.49 41.99
CA LEU A 16 -16.93 57.14 42.53
C LEU A 16 -18.01 56.17 42.02
N MET A 17 -19.26 56.59 41.96
CA MET A 17 -20.36 55.79 41.42
C MET A 17 -20.14 55.49 39.94
N LEU A 18 -19.71 56.47 39.15
CA LEU A 18 -19.41 56.29 37.73
C LEU A 18 -18.23 55.34 37.51
N CYS A 19 -17.17 55.46 38.32
CA CYS A 19 -16.06 54.51 38.33
C CYS A 19 -16.52 53.09 38.68
N PHE A 20 -17.40 52.92 39.67
CA PHE A 20 -17.92 51.61 40.06
C PHE A 20 -18.77 50.97 38.95
N VAL A 21 -19.64 51.74 38.29
CA VAL A 21 -20.42 51.27 37.13
C VAL A 21 -19.48 50.88 35.99
N LEU A 22 -18.47 51.68 35.70
CA LEU A 22 -17.51 51.39 34.63
C LEU A 22 -16.69 50.12 34.92
N CYS A 23 -16.21 49.95 36.15
CA CYS A 23 -15.56 48.70 36.59
C CYS A 23 -16.49 47.49 36.47
N SER A 24 -17.76 47.65 36.86
CA SER A 24 -18.75 46.56 36.78
C SER A 24 -19.04 46.16 35.34
N VAL A 25 -19.17 47.13 34.43
CA VAL A 25 -19.31 46.89 32.99
C VAL A 25 -18.07 46.19 32.44
N LEU A 26 -16.87 46.66 32.77
CA LEU A 26 -15.60 46.07 32.31
C LEU A 26 -15.45 44.61 32.76
N VAL A 27 -15.76 44.31 34.02
CA VAL A 27 -15.75 42.92 34.55
C VAL A 27 -16.80 42.09 33.83
N GLY A 28 -18.01 42.62 33.64
CA GLY A 28 -19.09 41.95 32.91
C GLY A 28 -18.71 41.60 31.47
N THR A 29 -18.13 42.54 30.73
CA THR A 29 -17.68 42.32 29.34
C THR A 29 -16.53 41.31 29.28
N THR A 30 -15.60 41.36 30.24
CA THR A 30 -14.46 40.43 30.29
C THR A 30 -14.91 39.00 30.54
N LEU A 31 -15.85 38.80 31.49
CA LEU A 31 -16.42 37.48 31.77
C LEU A 31 -17.23 36.94 30.57
N LEU A 32 -17.92 37.82 29.85
CA LEU A 32 -18.63 37.44 28.63
C LEU A 32 -17.65 36.99 27.53
N HIS A 33 -16.61 37.78 27.26
CA HIS A 33 -15.57 37.41 26.29
C HIS A 33 -14.89 36.09 26.65
N PHE A 34 -14.61 35.88 27.94
CA PHE A 34 -14.01 34.64 28.41
C PHE A 34 -14.93 33.44 28.17
N ARG A 35 -16.23 33.54 28.44
CA ARG A 35 -17.19 32.46 28.16
C ARG A 35 -17.31 32.16 26.67
N VAL A 36 -17.35 33.19 25.83
CA VAL A 36 -17.41 33.03 24.37
C VAL A 36 -16.13 32.37 23.85
N ALA A 37 -14.96 32.80 24.33
CA ALA A 37 -13.68 32.21 23.96
C ALA A 37 -13.59 30.74 24.37
N GLN A 38 -13.95 30.40 25.61
CA GLN A 38 -13.97 29.02 26.08
C GLN A 38 -14.95 28.14 25.30
N HIS A 39 -16.10 28.69 24.91
CA HIS A 39 -17.06 27.95 24.09
C HIS A 39 -16.48 27.66 22.70
N GLY A 40 -15.89 28.66 22.05
CA GLY A 40 -15.25 28.50 20.74
C GLY A 40 -14.08 27.50 20.78
N GLU A 41 -13.27 27.52 21.83
CA GLU A 41 -12.18 26.55 22.02
C GLU A 41 -12.72 25.11 22.14
N ARG A 42 -13.76 24.90 22.95
CA ARG A 42 -14.39 23.57 23.11
C ARG A 42 -15.00 23.06 21.82
N GLU A 43 -15.61 23.93 21.03
CA GLU A 43 -16.17 23.57 19.74
C GLU A 43 -15.09 23.14 18.73
N LEU A 44 -13.97 23.87 18.67
CA LEU A 44 -12.84 23.52 17.80
C LEU A 44 -12.20 22.19 18.21
N LEU A 45 -12.04 21.95 19.52
CA LEU A 45 -11.52 20.69 20.04
C LEU A 45 -12.46 19.51 19.76
N ALA A 46 -13.77 19.70 19.96
CA ALA A 46 -14.78 18.69 19.63
C ALA A 46 -14.78 18.36 18.13
N GLN A 47 -14.63 19.37 17.27
CA GLN A 47 -14.47 19.16 15.83
C GLN A 47 -13.22 18.35 15.50
N GLY A 48 -12.05 18.72 16.04
CA GLY A 48 -10.79 18.00 15.78
C GLY A 48 -10.84 16.53 16.22
N LEU A 49 -11.52 16.24 17.34
CA LEU A 49 -11.75 14.87 17.81
C LEU A 49 -12.63 14.06 16.84
N ALA A 50 -13.68 14.67 16.29
CA ALA A 50 -14.52 14.03 15.27
C ALA A 50 -13.73 13.77 13.97
N GLU A 51 -12.93 14.73 13.51
CA GLU A 51 -12.07 14.58 12.31
C GLU A 51 -11.05 13.46 12.48
N GLN A 52 -10.46 13.33 13.67
CA GLN A 52 -9.53 12.24 13.98
C GLN A 52 -10.20 10.86 13.92
N ALA A 53 -11.45 10.75 14.42
CA ALA A 53 -12.21 9.50 14.35
C ALA A 53 -12.52 9.10 12.91
N VAL A 54 -12.86 10.07 12.03
CA VAL A 54 -13.01 9.84 10.58
C VAL A 54 -11.69 9.34 9.98
N GLY A 55 -10.57 10.00 10.27
CA GLY A 55 -9.25 9.61 9.76
C GLY A 55 -8.87 8.18 10.15
N LEU A 56 -9.10 7.80 11.41
CA LEU A 56 -8.84 6.45 11.89
C LEU A 56 -9.77 5.40 11.25
N ALA A 57 -11.04 5.74 11.05
CA ALA A 57 -11.99 4.86 10.37
C ALA A 57 -11.57 4.61 8.91
N LEU A 58 -11.15 5.65 8.19
CA LEU A 58 -10.63 5.53 6.83
C LEU A 58 -9.36 4.68 6.76
N ASP A 59 -8.42 4.83 7.70
CA ASP A 59 -7.22 3.97 7.77
C ASP A 59 -7.60 2.48 7.96
N ARG A 60 -8.56 2.19 8.85
CA ARG A 60 -9.05 0.81 9.06
C ARG A 60 -9.76 0.25 7.84
N ILE A 61 -10.57 1.05 7.15
CA ILE A 61 -11.27 0.65 5.93
C ILE A 61 -10.29 0.44 4.78
N ASN A 62 -9.25 1.27 4.66
CA ASN A 62 -8.21 1.09 3.66
C ASN A 62 -7.43 -0.22 3.87
N LYS A 63 -7.17 -0.60 5.12
CA LYS A 63 -6.54 -1.90 5.46
C LYS A 63 -7.49 -3.09 5.29
N ASN A 64 -8.77 -2.90 5.56
CA ASN A 64 -9.81 -3.90 5.40
C ASN A 64 -11.10 -3.25 4.88
N PRO A 65 -11.37 -3.30 3.57
CA PRO A 65 -12.53 -2.60 3.02
C PRO A 65 -13.88 -3.14 3.51
N GLN A 66 -13.91 -4.35 4.10
CA GLN A 66 -15.10 -4.93 4.74
C GLN A 66 -15.34 -4.40 6.17
N PHE A 67 -14.46 -3.55 6.69
CA PHE A 67 -14.60 -2.97 8.03
C PHE A 67 -15.90 -2.16 8.13
N GLY A 68 -16.71 -2.43 9.16
CA GLY A 68 -17.98 -1.74 9.36
C GLY A 68 -19.15 -2.27 8.53
N LEU A 69 -19.02 -3.43 7.88
CA LEU A 69 -20.16 -4.16 7.29
C LEU A 69 -20.85 -5.05 8.34
N PRO A 70 -22.18 -5.28 8.25
CA PRO A 70 -22.89 -6.18 9.15
C PRO A 70 -22.20 -7.56 9.29
N GLY A 71 -21.94 -7.99 10.51
CA GLY A 71 -21.26 -9.27 10.79
C GLY A 71 -19.75 -9.30 10.52
N LYS A 72 -19.14 -8.16 10.15
CA LYS A 72 -17.70 -8.02 9.93
C LYS A 72 -17.03 -7.22 11.04
N ALA A 73 -15.70 -7.22 11.04
CA ALA A 73 -14.90 -6.46 12.00
C ALA A 73 -15.31 -4.97 12.00
N GLY A 74 -15.42 -4.37 13.18
CA GLY A 74 -15.74 -2.94 13.34
C GLY A 74 -17.21 -2.58 13.28
N TYR A 75 -18.12 -3.51 12.94
CA TYR A 75 -19.56 -3.25 12.97
C TYR A 75 -20.09 -3.18 14.40
N GLY A 76 -20.85 -2.13 14.73
CA GLY A 76 -21.32 -1.87 16.10
C GLY A 76 -20.22 -1.53 17.11
N GLN A 77 -18.95 -1.54 16.70
CA GLN A 77 -17.81 -1.24 17.56
C GLN A 77 -17.35 0.20 17.32
N PRO A 78 -17.20 1.03 18.36
CA PRO A 78 -16.77 2.40 18.18
C PRO A 78 -15.30 2.47 17.78
N VAL A 79 -15.03 3.22 16.71
CA VAL A 79 -13.71 3.69 16.33
C VAL A 79 -13.40 4.88 17.23
N GLN A 80 -12.76 4.60 18.36
CA GLN A 80 -12.33 5.60 19.33
C GLN A 80 -10.82 5.80 19.19
N PRO A 81 -10.36 6.94 18.67
CA PRO A 81 -9.06 7.44 19.05
C PRO A 81 -9.15 7.95 20.50
N HIS A 82 -8.27 7.43 21.36
CA HIS A 82 -7.93 8.10 22.61
C HIS A 82 -6.54 8.70 22.43
N PRO A 83 -6.42 9.92 21.88
CA PRO A 83 -5.12 10.56 21.77
C PRO A 83 -4.56 10.76 23.18
N ALA A 84 -3.25 10.62 23.35
CA ALA A 84 -2.59 10.72 24.67
C ALA A 84 -2.81 12.07 25.39
N TRP A 85 -3.26 13.10 24.65
CA TRP A 85 -3.59 14.42 25.17
C TRP A 85 -5.08 14.61 25.53
N ALA A 86 -5.97 13.66 25.21
CA ALA A 86 -7.38 13.75 25.58
C ALA A 86 -7.54 13.60 27.09
N THR A 87 -8.24 14.55 27.72
CA THR A 87 -8.63 14.44 29.13
C THR A 87 -9.86 13.54 29.27
N GLN A 88 -10.24 13.19 30.50
CA GLN A 88 -11.43 12.35 30.78
C GLN A 88 -12.74 12.92 30.22
N ASP A 89 -12.81 14.24 30.00
CA ASP A 89 -13.99 14.93 29.47
C ASP A 89 -14.00 15.04 27.94
N MET A 90 -13.00 14.46 27.27
CA MET A 90 -12.84 14.48 25.82
C MET A 90 -13.07 13.08 25.25
N SER A 91 -14.01 12.95 24.32
CA SER A 91 -14.25 11.68 23.64
C SER A 91 -14.57 11.88 22.16
N SER A 92 -14.33 10.83 21.38
CA SER A 92 -14.74 10.75 20.00
C SER A 92 -15.36 9.38 19.73
N ARG A 93 -16.35 9.36 18.85
CA ARG A 93 -17.11 8.15 18.52
C ARG A 93 -17.48 8.15 17.05
N LEU A 94 -17.06 7.11 16.34
CA LEU A 94 -17.59 6.75 15.03
C LEU A 94 -17.96 5.27 15.09
N VAL A 95 -19.21 4.91 14.80
CA VAL A 95 -19.70 3.52 14.85
C VAL A 95 -20.40 3.21 13.55
N PHE A 96 -20.22 2.00 13.00
CA PHE A 96 -21.02 1.52 11.87
C PHE A 96 -22.31 0.86 12.35
N GLY A 97 -23.45 1.36 11.87
CA GLY A 97 -24.79 0.95 12.32
C GLY A 97 -25.17 1.43 13.75
N GLY A 98 -26.42 1.16 14.16
CA GLY A 98 -26.94 1.48 15.50
C GLY A 98 -28.04 2.55 15.52
N SER A 99 -28.53 2.87 16.71
CA SER A 99 -29.69 3.78 16.93
C SER A 99 -29.36 5.27 17.02
N GLY A 100 -28.07 5.63 17.10
CA GLY A 100 -27.61 7.03 17.15
C GLY A 100 -26.90 7.47 15.86
N PRO A 101 -26.13 8.58 15.89
CA PRO A 101 -25.18 8.92 14.83
C PRO A 101 -24.31 7.72 14.49
N HIS A 102 -24.39 7.29 13.24
CA HIS A 102 -23.71 6.08 12.75
C HIS A 102 -23.27 6.24 11.30
N SER A 103 -22.20 5.53 10.96
CA SER A 103 -21.64 5.40 9.63
C SER A 103 -22.27 4.21 8.90
N THR A 104 -22.25 4.28 7.58
CA THR A 104 -22.74 3.24 6.67
C THR A 104 -21.65 2.93 5.66
N ASN A 105 -21.20 1.67 5.62
CA ASN A 105 -20.28 1.19 4.60
C ASN A 105 -21.08 0.56 3.46
N ASN A 106 -21.06 1.19 2.28
CA ASN A 106 -21.74 0.73 1.07
C ASN A 106 -20.75 0.47 -0.08
N LEU A 107 -19.49 0.10 0.22
CA LEU A 107 -18.45 -0.06 -0.79
C LEU A 107 -18.66 -1.28 -1.71
N TYR A 108 -19.41 -2.29 -1.27
CA TYR A 108 -19.60 -3.56 -1.97
C TYR A 108 -20.98 -3.74 -2.60
N GLU A 109 -21.93 -2.86 -2.28
CA GLU A 109 -23.29 -2.95 -2.81
C GLU A 109 -23.40 -2.11 -4.09
N ASP A 110 -24.09 -2.67 -5.09
CA ASP A 110 -24.40 -1.99 -6.34
C ASP A 110 -25.67 -1.12 -6.24
N ASN A 111 -26.35 -1.14 -5.09
CA ASN A 111 -27.53 -0.33 -4.82
C ASN A 111 -27.21 0.79 -3.81
N ALA A 112 -27.94 1.90 -3.91
CA ALA A 112 -27.89 2.94 -2.87
C ALA A 112 -28.59 2.44 -1.60
N VAL A 113 -28.03 2.78 -0.44
CA VAL A 113 -28.58 2.44 0.87
C VAL A 113 -28.86 3.69 1.68
N ARG A 114 -29.74 3.60 2.67
CA ARG A 114 -30.04 4.71 3.58
C ARG A 114 -29.06 4.69 4.75
N GLY A 115 -28.33 5.79 4.92
CA GLY A 115 -27.46 6.06 6.05
C GLY A 115 -28.15 6.82 7.17
N TRP A 116 -27.36 7.36 8.10
CA TRP A 116 -27.87 8.12 9.24
C TRP A 116 -28.62 9.38 8.79
N ASN A 117 -29.65 9.76 9.56
CA ASN A 117 -30.54 10.88 9.26
C ASN A 117 -31.26 10.83 7.89
N GLY A 118 -31.41 9.63 7.32
CA GLY A 118 -32.07 9.45 6.02
C GLY A 118 -31.20 9.81 4.82
N THR A 119 -29.93 10.16 5.04
CA THR A 119 -28.95 10.44 3.99
C THR A 119 -28.85 9.24 3.04
N ILE A 120 -28.93 9.49 1.73
CA ILE A 120 -28.75 8.43 0.72
C ILE A 120 -27.25 8.23 0.50
N VAL A 121 -26.80 6.99 0.69
CA VAL A 121 -25.42 6.56 0.47
C VAL A 121 -25.38 5.84 -0.87
N PRO A 122 -24.78 6.44 -1.93
CA PRO A 122 -24.72 5.82 -3.25
C PRO A 122 -24.03 4.45 -3.23
N ALA A 123 -24.29 3.65 -4.26
CA ALA A 123 -23.54 2.42 -4.51
C ALA A 123 -22.03 2.68 -4.51
N ARG A 124 -21.25 1.73 -3.98
CA ARG A 124 -19.77 1.79 -3.93
C ARG A 124 -19.22 3.03 -3.20
N SER A 125 -19.89 3.44 -2.13
CA SER A 125 -19.48 4.60 -1.32
C SER A 125 -19.61 4.35 0.18
N LEU A 126 -19.17 5.29 0.99
CA LEU A 126 -19.22 5.31 2.44
C LEU A 126 -19.90 6.60 2.87
N HIS A 127 -20.67 6.51 3.94
CA HIS A 127 -21.10 7.64 4.73
C HIS A 127 -20.52 7.48 6.12
N LEU A 128 -19.63 8.37 6.52
CA LEU A 128 -18.96 8.35 7.81
C LEU A 128 -19.55 9.45 8.68
N VAL A 129 -20.03 9.07 9.86
CA VAL A 129 -20.57 10.01 10.84
C VAL A 129 -19.78 9.87 12.13
N ALA A 130 -19.01 10.91 12.44
CA ALA A 130 -18.21 10.99 13.65
C ALA A 130 -18.80 12.03 14.61
N VAL A 131 -18.74 11.72 15.90
CA VAL A 131 -19.14 12.60 16.99
C VAL A 131 -17.93 12.87 17.86
N GLY A 132 -17.62 14.15 18.08
CA GLY A 132 -16.61 14.58 19.03
C GLY A 132 -17.26 15.35 20.18
N THR A 133 -16.81 15.09 21.40
CA THR A 133 -17.39 15.64 22.62
C THR A 133 -16.30 16.22 23.50
N VAL A 134 -16.49 17.46 23.96
CA VAL A 134 -15.64 18.13 24.95
C VAL A 134 -16.55 18.72 26.04
N GLY A 135 -16.60 18.07 27.19
CA GLY A 135 -17.58 18.38 28.24
C GLY A 135 -19.01 18.22 27.72
N SER A 136 -19.81 19.29 27.76
CA SER A 136 -21.19 19.30 27.24
C SER A 136 -21.31 19.72 25.78
N THR A 137 -20.19 20.01 25.10
CA THR A 137 -20.19 20.45 23.70
C THR A 137 -20.00 19.23 22.79
N GLU A 138 -20.94 19.02 21.87
CA GLU A 138 -20.91 17.95 20.89
C GLU A 138 -20.82 18.53 19.47
N ARG A 139 -19.95 17.96 18.64
CA ARG A 139 -19.85 18.25 17.20
C ARG A 139 -19.98 16.97 16.40
N ILE A 140 -20.86 16.98 15.41
CA ILE A 140 -21.08 15.88 14.48
C ILE A 140 -20.47 16.28 13.14
N ILE A 141 -19.67 15.39 12.55
CA ILE A 141 -19.10 15.54 11.22
C ILE A 141 -19.59 14.39 10.35
N GLU A 142 -20.15 14.75 9.20
CA GLU A 142 -20.56 13.81 8.17
C GLU A 142 -19.63 13.88 6.97
N VAL A 143 -19.15 12.73 6.50
CA VAL A 143 -18.25 12.61 5.36
C VAL A 143 -18.77 11.56 4.39
N HIS A 144 -18.94 11.95 3.14
CA HIS A 144 -19.22 11.01 2.05
C HIS A 144 -17.91 10.62 1.39
N TYR A 145 -17.49 9.37 1.57
CA TYR A 145 -16.29 8.84 0.93
C TYR A 145 -16.65 7.85 -0.16
N GLN A 146 -16.36 8.21 -1.40
CA GLN A 146 -16.40 7.27 -2.51
C GLN A 146 -14.98 6.80 -2.75
N ASN A 147 -14.74 5.49 -2.68
CA ASN A 147 -13.50 4.90 -3.18
C ASN A 147 -13.55 4.96 -4.70
N ASN A 148 -13.41 6.16 -5.25
CA ASN A 148 -13.46 6.34 -6.69
C ASN A 148 -12.12 5.82 -7.23
N PRO A 149 -12.08 4.68 -7.96
CA PRO A 149 -10.92 4.41 -8.77
C PRO A 149 -10.69 5.64 -9.63
N PHE A 150 -9.43 6.03 -9.81
CA PHE A 150 -9.03 7.13 -10.67
C PHE A 150 -10.00 7.30 -11.87
N PRO A 151 -10.89 8.32 -11.87
CA PRO A 151 -12.14 8.25 -12.65
C PRO A 151 -11.95 8.61 -14.12
N TYR A 152 -10.71 8.92 -14.51
CA TYR A 152 -10.40 9.43 -15.83
C TYR A 152 -9.87 8.30 -16.71
N ALA A 153 -10.45 8.19 -17.91
CA ALA A 153 -9.84 7.44 -18.99
C ALA A 153 -8.52 8.11 -19.40
N ILE A 154 -8.50 9.45 -19.39
CA ILE A 154 -7.33 10.26 -19.73
C ILE A 154 -7.15 11.37 -18.69
N GLY A 155 -5.99 11.39 -18.04
CA GLY A 155 -5.58 12.46 -17.12
C GLY A 155 -4.22 13.02 -17.48
N SER A 156 -4.07 14.34 -17.58
CA SER A 156 -2.81 14.97 -17.96
C SER A 156 -2.49 16.26 -17.19
N ASN A 157 -1.23 16.43 -16.79
CA ASN A 157 -0.70 17.71 -16.29
C ASN A 157 -0.44 18.76 -17.40
N SER A 158 -0.57 18.36 -18.65
CA SER A 158 -0.23 19.12 -19.85
C SER A 158 -1.44 19.33 -20.77
N PRO A 159 -1.34 20.18 -21.81
CA PRO A 159 -2.39 20.29 -22.82
C PRO A 159 -2.70 18.93 -23.47
N LEU A 160 -3.97 18.72 -23.80
CA LEU A 160 -4.46 17.55 -24.49
C LEU A 160 -4.98 17.95 -25.87
N LEU A 161 -4.39 17.35 -26.90
CA LEU A 161 -4.81 17.47 -28.28
C LEU A 161 -5.36 16.14 -28.75
N SER A 162 -6.45 16.18 -29.52
CA SER A 162 -6.92 15.03 -30.25
C SER A 162 -7.14 15.33 -31.72
N GLU A 163 -6.52 14.54 -32.58
CA GLU A 163 -6.68 14.60 -34.03
C GLU A 163 -7.40 13.36 -34.58
N GLY A 164 -8.49 13.57 -35.31
CA GLY A 164 -9.25 12.50 -35.94
C GLY A 164 -10.23 11.81 -34.99
N ASP A 165 -10.42 10.51 -35.18
CA ASP A 165 -11.46 9.75 -34.48
C ASP A 165 -11.04 9.47 -33.03
N LEU A 166 -11.71 10.08 -32.05
CA LEU A 166 -11.45 9.85 -30.63
C LEU A 166 -12.72 9.41 -29.93
N LEU A 167 -12.69 8.23 -29.33
CA LEU A 167 -13.73 7.75 -28.43
C LEU A 167 -13.21 7.73 -26.99
N VAL A 168 -13.91 8.36 -26.07
CA VAL A 168 -13.64 8.23 -24.63
C VAL A 168 -14.85 7.71 -23.85
N GLY A 169 -14.67 6.53 -23.28
CA GLY A 169 -15.70 5.71 -22.66
C GLY A 169 -15.33 5.20 -21.27
N SER A 170 -16.27 4.52 -20.63
CA SER A 170 -15.98 3.63 -19.52
C SER A 170 -16.81 2.36 -19.63
N LEU A 171 -16.27 1.25 -19.15
CA LEU A 171 -17.00 0.00 -18.93
C LEU A 171 -16.98 -0.36 -17.44
N PRO A 172 -18.08 -0.88 -16.90
CA PRO A 172 -18.07 -1.42 -15.55
C PRO A 172 -17.26 -2.71 -15.48
N GLU A 173 -16.79 -3.00 -14.27
CA GLU A 173 -16.14 -4.25 -13.88
C GLU A 173 -16.93 -5.50 -14.33
N GLY A 174 -16.22 -6.55 -14.73
CA GLY A 174 -16.79 -7.84 -15.12
C GLY A 174 -17.57 -7.89 -16.44
N LYS A 175 -17.63 -6.80 -17.21
CA LYS A 175 -18.32 -6.75 -18.51
C LYS A 175 -17.45 -7.01 -19.74
N ILE A 176 -16.15 -7.25 -19.55
CA ILE A 176 -15.23 -7.55 -20.65
C ILE A 176 -15.13 -9.06 -20.81
N ARG A 177 -15.91 -9.62 -21.74
CA ARG A 177 -15.88 -11.07 -22.05
C ARG A 177 -15.28 -11.39 -23.41
N SER A 178 -15.23 -10.43 -24.32
CA SER A 178 -14.48 -10.46 -25.58
C SER A 178 -14.61 -9.07 -26.19
N LEU A 179 -13.53 -8.31 -26.26
CA LEU A 179 -13.49 -7.05 -27.00
C LEU A 179 -12.77 -7.33 -28.31
N THR A 180 -13.50 -7.96 -29.24
CA THR A 180 -13.12 -8.02 -30.66
C THR A 180 -13.68 -6.82 -31.43
N ASP A 181 -14.62 -6.09 -30.83
CA ASP A 181 -15.17 -4.84 -31.35
C ASP A 181 -15.21 -3.79 -30.22
N PRO A 182 -14.97 -2.50 -30.52
CA PRO A 182 -15.25 -1.44 -29.56
C PRO A 182 -16.71 -1.54 -29.10
N PRO A 183 -17.00 -1.34 -27.80
CA PRO A 183 -18.37 -1.40 -27.31
C PRO A 183 -19.21 -0.39 -28.07
N ALA A 184 -20.41 -0.77 -28.49
CA ALA A 184 -21.35 0.18 -29.08
C ALA A 184 -21.57 1.36 -28.10
N ASP A 185 -21.75 2.57 -28.64
CA ASP A 185 -21.85 3.82 -27.87
C ASP A 185 -22.87 3.75 -26.71
N ASP A 186 -23.96 2.99 -26.90
CA ASP A 186 -25.04 2.81 -25.93
C ASP A 186 -24.67 1.89 -24.75
N GLN A 187 -23.58 1.13 -24.87
CA GLN A 187 -23.06 0.27 -23.81
C GLN A 187 -21.99 0.98 -22.95
N LEU A 188 -21.50 2.14 -23.40
CA LEU A 188 -20.49 2.90 -22.70
C LEU A 188 -21.10 3.69 -21.54
N LYS A 189 -20.48 3.54 -20.37
CA LYS A 189 -20.68 4.43 -19.23
C LYS A 189 -19.86 5.71 -19.42
N PRO A 190 -20.17 6.78 -18.65
CA PRO A 190 -19.39 8.01 -18.70
C PRO A 190 -17.89 7.80 -18.49
N GLY A 191 -17.10 8.06 -19.54
CA GLY A 191 -15.64 8.14 -19.49
C GLY A 191 -15.19 9.60 -19.35
N HIS A 192 -14.44 9.91 -18.31
CA HIS A 192 -14.00 11.28 -18.03
C HIS A 192 -12.60 11.56 -18.60
N MET A 193 -12.40 12.81 -19.04
CA MET A 193 -11.11 13.35 -19.45
C MET A 193 -10.75 14.57 -18.62
N ARG A 194 -9.46 14.74 -18.37
CA ARG A 194 -8.98 15.90 -17.63
C ARG A 194 -7.58 16.38 -17.99
N SER A 195 -7.45 17.70 -18.12
CA SER A 195 -6.15 18.39 -18.20
C SER A 195 -5.98 19.40 -17.05
N ASN A 196 -4.79 19.44 -16.45
CA ASN A 196 -4.40 20.49 -15.49
C ASN A 196 -3.66 21.66 -16.15
N SER A 197 -3.46 21.66 -17.47
CA SER A 197 -2.83 22.79 -18.14
C SER A 197 -3.73 24.03 -18.05
N ALA A 198 -3.13 25.15 -17.67
CA ALA A 198 -3.80 26.45 -17.61
C ALA A 198 -3.74 27.23 -18.94
N ALA A 199 -3.28 26.60 -20.02
CA ALA A 199 -3.21 27.22 -21.34
C ALA A 199 -4.59 27.70 -21.83
N GLN A 200 -4.62 28.77 -22.62
CA GLN A 200 -5.87 29.29 -23.20
C GLN A 200 -6.60 28.23 -24.04
N GLN A 201 -5.84 27.35 -24.70
CA GLN A 201 -6.34 26.14 -25.34
C GLN A 201 -5.61 24.96 -24.70
N SER A 202 -6.18 24.46 -23.61
CA SER A 202 -5.62 23.36 -22.83
C SER A 202 -6.17 22.02 -23.26
N VAL A 203 -7.41 21.99 -23.74
CA VAL A 203 -7.97 20.82 -24.43
C VAL A 203 -8.44 21.28 -25.81
N ASP A 204 -7.95 20.63 -26.86
CA ASP A 204 -8.41 20.84 -28.24
C ASP A 204 -8.84 19.50 -28.84
N LEU A 205 -10.12 19.37 -29.14
CA LEU A 205 -10.75 18.15 -29.63
C LEU A 205 -11.27 18.39 -31.05
N SER A 206 -10.76 17.61 -31.99
CA SER A 206 -11.14 17.68 -33.39
C SER A 206 -12.49 17.03 -33.70
N ASP A 207 -12.93 17.19 -34.94
CA ASP A 207 -14.13 16.58 -35.48
C ASP A 207 -14.10 15.04 -35.35
N ARG A 208 -15.28 14.44 -35.16
CA ARG A 208 -15.46 12.99 -34.89
C ARG A 208 -14.91 12.51 -33.54
N THR A 209 -14.80 13.42 -32.56
CA THR A 209 -14.57 13.04 -31.17
C THR A 209 -15.90 12.75 -30.45
N LEU A 210 -16.02 11.60 -29.78
CA LEU A 210 -17.10 11.26 -28.84
C LEU A 210 -16.55 11.02 -27.44
N ILE A 211 -17.02 11.82 -26.47
CA ILE A 211 -16.70 11.66 -25.05
C ILE A 211 -17.99 11.42 -24.30
N THR A 212 -18.11 10.24 -23.69
CA THR A 212 -19.34 9.81 -23.00
C THR A 212 -19.49 10.42 -21.61
N GLY A 213 -18.42 10.97 -21.03
CA GLY A 213 -18.44 11.64 -19.74
C GLY A 213 -18.07 13.12 -19.81
N ASN A 214 -17.52 13.64 -18.71
CA ASN A 214 -17.10 15.03 -18.58
C ASN A 214 -15.72 15.27 -19.18
N VAL A 215 -15.53 16.48 -19.70
CA VAL A 215 -14.22 17.04 -20.07
C VAL A 215 -13.92 18.20 -19.15
N GLU A 216 -12.87 18.10 -18.36
CA GLU A 216 -12.48 19.14 -17.42
C GLU A 216 -11.09 19.67 -17.75
N SER A 217 -10.91 20.99 -17.72
CA SER A 217 -9.61 21.59 -17.96
C SER A 217 -9.37 22.77 -17.04
N ALA A 218 -8.13 22.95 -16.58
CA ALA A 218 -7.72 24.17 -15.88
C ALA A 218 -7.59 25.40 -16.81
N GLY A 219 -7.50 25.17 -18.11
CA GLY A 219 -7.45 26.18 -19.15
C GLY A 219 -8.71 26.16 -20.00
N GLY A 220 -8.63 26.73 -21.20
CA GLY A 220 -9.77 26.70 -22.13
C GLY A 220 -9.92 25.33 -22.81
N ILE A 221 -11.15 25.07 -23.26
CA ILE A 221 -11.52 23.87 -24.02
C ILE A 221 -12.02 24.34 -25.39
N LYS A 222 -11.43 23.84 -26.46
CA LYS A 222 -11.87 24.00 -27.84
C LYS A 222 -12.48 22.69 -28.32
N LEU A 223 -13.70 22.78 -28.84
CA LEU A 223 -14.45 21.68 -29.43
C LEU A 223 -14.74 22.08 -30.88
N ASP A 224 -14.34 21.26 -31.84
CA ASP A 224 -14.73 21.46 -33.23
C ASP A 224 -16.20 21.06 -33.46
N LYS A 225 -16.72 21.28 -34.67
CA LYS A 225 -18.16 21.30 -34.95
C LYS A 225 -18.83 19.95 -34.70
N ASP A 226 -18.14 18.86 -35.02
CA ASP A 226 -18.68 17.50 -34.92
C ASP A 226 -18.20 16.77 -33.65
N THR A 227 -17.59 17.48 -32.70
CA THR A 227 -17.23 16.95 -31.38
C THR A 227 -18.47 16.79 -30.50
N ARG A 228 -18.67 15.59 -29.94
CA ARG A 228 -19.78 15.26 -29.04
C ARG A 228 -19.27 14.94 -27.64
N VAL A 229 -19.60 15.79 -26.68
CA VAL A 229 -19.40 15.53 -25.25
C VAL A 229 -20.76 15.27 -24.62
N LEU A 230 -21.03 14.04 -24.17
CA LEU A 230 -22.32 13.66 -23.57
C LEU A 230 -22.44 14.12 -22.11
N GLY A 231 -21.32 14.31 -21.41
CA GLY A 231 -21.28 14.95 -20.10
C GLY A 231 -21.10 16.47 -20.18
N ALA A 232 -20.50 17.06 -19.16
CA ALA A 232 -20.21 18.49 -19.12
C ALA A 232 -18.79 18.79 -19.62
N ALA A 233 -18.64 19.78 -20.51
CA ALA A 233 -17.37 20.44 -20.78
C ALA A 233 -17.17 21.61 -19.79
N ARG A 234 -16.10 21.56 -19.00
CA ARG A 234 -15.81 22.51 -17.91
C ARG A 234 -14.44 23.16 -18.10
N PRO A 235 -14.35 24.21 -18.92
CA PRO A 235 -13.12 25.00 -19.03
C PRO A 235 -12.87 25.79 -17.74
N PHE A 236 -11.62 26.18 -17.50
CA PHE A 236 -11.18 26.98 -16.35
C PHE A 236 -11.58 26.40 -14.98
N SER A 237 -11.61 25.07 -14.88
CA SER A 237 -11.79 24.36 -13.63
C SER A 237 -10.54 24.49 -12.73
N GLY A 238 -10.64 24.27 -11.42
CA GLY A 238 -9.43 24.15 -10.58
C GLY A 238 -8.57 22.96 -11.03
N THR A 239 -7.29 22.87 -10.64
CA THR A 239 -6.42 21.71 -10.94
C THR A 239 -6.71 20.52 -10.01
N THR A 240 -6.35 19.30 -10.44
CA THR A 240 -6.39 18.08 -9.60
C THR A 240 -4.99 17.53 -9.46
N ARG A 241 -4.78 16.56 -8.57
CA ARG A 241 -3.51 15.83 -8.52
C ARG A 241 -3.62 14.53 -9.30
N PHE A 242 -2.71 14.35 -10.24
CA PHE A 242 -2.45 13.04 -10.84
C PHE A 242 -1.40 12.31 -10.00
N PRO A 243 -1.46 10.96 -9.95
CA PRO A 243 -0.40 10.14 -9.37
C PRO A 243 0.98 10.55 -9.87
N GLU A 244 1.90 10.86 -8.96
CA GLU A 244 3.32 10.99 -9.31
C GLU A 244 4.03 9.68 -8.96
N ILE A 245 4.32 8.89 -9.99
CA ILE A 245 4.96 7.59 -9.82
C ILE A 245 6.48 7.77 -9.91
N ASP A 246 7.20 7.47 -8.83
CA ASP A 246 8.64 7.28 -8.91
C ASP A 246 8.93 5.97 -9.66
N ILE A 247 9.55 6.09 -10.83
CA ILE A 247 9.87 4.99 -11.73
C ILE A 247 11.01 4.13 -11.17
N ARG A 248 11.94 4.75 -10.43
CA ARG A 248 13.16 4.06 -9.95
C ARG A 248 12.88 3.03 -8.87
N ARG A 249 11.75 3.14 -8.16
CA ARG A 249 11.34 2.17 -7.13
C ARG A 249 10.97 0.78 -7.68
N PHE A 250 10.83 0.66 -9.00
CA PHE A 250 10.54 -0.61 -9.66
C PHE A 250 11.80 -1.34 -10.12
N ASP A 251 12.97 -0.74 -9.92
CA ASP A 251 14.25 -1.39 -10.18
C ASP A 251 14.34 -2.72 -9.39
N PRO A 252 14.47 -3.88 -10.06
CA PRO A 252 14.58 -5.16 -9.39
C PRO A 252 15.96 -5.39 -8.74
N GLY A 253 16.89 -4.45 -8.90
CA GLY A 253 18.25 -4.49 -8.36
C GLY A 253 19.22 -5.29 -9.22
N SER A 254 20.49 -5.31 -8.80
CA SER A 254 21.59 -5.94 -9.55
C SER A 254 21.53 -7.47 -9.62
N GLN A 255 20.67 -8.11 -8.83
CA GLN A 255 20.49 -9.57 -8.79
C GLN A 255 19.51 -10.07 -9.87
N ALA A 256 18.79 -9.17 -10.54
CA ALA A 256 17.92 -9.55 -11.64
C ALA A 256 18.73 -9.99 -12.87
N PRO A 257 18.27 -11.01 -13.63
CA PRO A 257 18.79 -11.32 -14.95
C PRO A 257 18.93 -10.07 -15.82
N LYS A 258 20.13 -9.87 -16.39
CA LYS A 258 20.41 -8.75 -17.27
C LYS A 258 20.21 -9.13 -18.72
N LEU A 259 19.53 -8.28 -19.49
CA LEU A 259 19.47 -8.42 -20.94
C LEU A 259 20.51 -7.49 -21.60
N THR A 260 20.86 -7.82 -22.84
CA THR A 260 21.68 -6.95 -23.70
C THR A 260 20.88 -5.71 -24.12
N SER A 261 21.57 -4.64 -24.51
CA SER A 261 20.95 -3.39 -24.99
C SER A 261 20.22 -3.54 -26.33
N GLN A 262 20.40 -4.67 -27.01
CA GLN A 262 19.68 -5.02 -28.23
C GLN A 262 19.30 -6.49 -28.15
N ILE A 263 18.03 -6.78 -28.43
CA ILE A 263 17.47 -8.13 -28.50
C ILE A 263 16.60 -8.27 -29.75
N GLY A 264 16.46 -9.49 -30.25
CA GLY A 264 15.47 -9.82 -31.28
C GLY A 264 14.08 -10.02 -30.67
N PRO A 265 13.18 -10.75 -31.37
CA PRO A 265 11.94 -11.21 -30.76
C PRO A 265 12.23 -12.09 -29.53
N GLU A 266 11.58 -11.81 -28.40
CA GLU A 266 11.92 -12.43 -27.11
C GLU A 266 10.66 -12.65 -26.25
N THR A 267 10.70 -13.68 -25.39
CA THR A 267 9.66 -13.92 -24.37
C THR A 267 10.25 -13.80 -22.98
N LEU A 268 9.71 -12.88 -22.18
CA LEU A 268 10.18 -12.60 -20.83
C LEU A 268 9.20 -13.14 -19.78
N GLU A 269 9.68 -14.05 -18.94
CA GLU A 269 9.02 -14.53 -17.72
C GLU A 269 9.87 -14.17 -16.49
N GLY A 270 9.29 -13.50 -15.50
CA GLY A 270 10.01 -13.05 -14.32
C GLY A 270 10.52 -11.61 -14.42
N ARG A 271 11.63 -11.28 -13.75
CA ARG A 271 12.14 -9.90 -13.66
C ARG A 271 13.44 -9.75 -14.44
N PHE A 272 13.49 -8.77 -15.34
CA PHE A 272 14.68 -8.48 -16.13
C PHE A 272 15.11 -7.03 -15.94
N ARG A 273 16.41 -6.80 -16.04
CA ARG A 273 17.02 -5.47 -15.99
C ARG A 273 17.88 -5.21 -17.22
N VAL A 274 17.85 -3.98 -17.73
CA VAL A 274 18.81 -3.46 -18.69
C VAL A 274 19.41 -2.19 -18.11
N ASP A 275 20.73 -2.11 -18.02
CA ASP A 275 21.45 -0.98 -17.39
C ASP A 275 21.65 0.22 -18.36
N SER A 276 21.14 0.10 -19.59
CA SER A 276 21.24 1.09 -20.65
C SER A 276 19.95 1.07 -21.49
N SER A 277 19.88 1.94 -22.52
CA SER A 277 18.76 1.90 -23.46
C SER A 277 18.65 0.55 -24.17
N LEU A 278 17.41 0.11 -24.41
CA LEU A 278 17.06 -1.17 -25.01
C LEU A 278 16.38 -0.97 -26.37
N GLN A 279 16.88 -1.67 -27.39
CA GLN A 279 16.22 -1.83 -28.68
C GLN A 279 15.74 -3.27 -28.86
N VAL A 280 14.46 -3.45 -29.18
CA VAL A 280 13.86 -4.75 -29.52
C VAL A 280 13.57 -4.77 -31.02
N ASP A 281 14.36 -5.52 -31.77
CA ASP A 281 14.19 -5.71 -33.21
C ASP A 281 13.19 -6.83 -33.50
N GLY A 282 11.94 -6.64 -33.06
CA GLY A 282 10.87 -7.62 -33.22
C GLY A 282 9.79 -7.52 -32.16
N ASP A 283 9.00 -8.59 -32.03
CA ASP A 283 7.93 -8.69 -31.04
C ASP A 283 8.48 -9.03 -29.65
N LEU A 284 7.98 -8.37 -28.61
CA LEU A 284 8.23 -8.67 -27.21
C LEU A 284 6.99 -9.32 -26.59
N THR A 285 7.15 -10.51 -26.00
CA THR A 285 6.06 -11.18 -25.26
C THR A 285 6.39 -11.21 -23.76
N LEU A 286 5.46 -10.75 -22.92
CA LEU A 286 5.57 -10.82 -21.47
C LEU A 286 4.69 -11.95 -20.94
N GLN A 287 5.25 -12.86 -20.14
CA GLN A 287 4.52 -13.92 -19.45
C GLN A 287 4.70 -13.74 -17.94
N ASP A 288 3.86 -12.88 -17.36
CA ASP A 288 4.08 -12.34 -16.01
C ASP A 288 5.49 -11.71 -15.86
N GLY A 289 5.96 -11.09 -16.95
CA GLY A 289 7.28 -10.49 -17.08
C GLY A 289 7.31 -9.03 -16.63
N VAL A 290 8.36 -8.63 -15.90
CA VAL A 290 8.65 -7.23 -15.58
C VAL A 290 10.02 -6.87 -16.12
N LEU A 291 10.04 -5.94 -17.07
CA LEU A 291 11.25 -5.44 -17.71
C LEU A 291 11.53 -4.02 -17.20
N TYR A 292 12.63 -3.86 -16.45
CA TYR A 292 13.14 -2.55 -16.03
C TYR A 292 14.32 -2.13 -16.91
N VAL A 293 14.27 -0.94 -17.46
CA VAL A 293 15.31 -0.38 -18.35
C VAL A 293 15.78 0.97 -17.82
N GLU A 294 17.07 1.04 -17.54
CA GLU A 294 17.77 2.28 -17.16
C GLU A 294 18.20 3.05 -18.41
N GLY A 295 17.20 3.57 -19.12
CA GLY A 295 17.38 4.32 -20.36
C GLY A 295 16.10 4.36 -21.17
N ASP A 296 16.26 4.57 -22.47
CA ASP A 296 15.17 4.56 -23.43
C ASP A 296 14.83 3.13 -23.87
N VAL A 297 13.58 2.89 -24.25
CA VAL A 297 13.10 1.61 -24.80
C VAL A 297 12.48 1.87 -26.15
N HIS A 298 12.93 1.14 -27.16
CA HIS A 298 12.33 1.13 -28.49
C HIS A 298 11.98 -0.29 -28.93
N ILE A 299 10.69 -0.57 -29.06
CA ILE A 299 10.17 -1.84 -29.55
C ILE A 299 9.65 -1.62 -30.98
N LYS A 300 10.34 -2.21 -31.96
CA LYS A 300 9.96 -2.08 -33.38
C LYS A 300 8.79 -2.98 -33.78
N GLY A 301 8.61 -4.09 -33.08
CA GLY A 301 7.50 -5.00 -33.28
C GLY A 301 6.37 -4.80 -32.26
N GLY A 302 5.61 -5.86 -32.08
CA GLY A 302 4.49 -5.92 -31.15
C GLY A 302 4.90 -6.09 -29.68
N LEU A 303 4.00 -5.70 -28.78
CA LEU A 303 3.99 -6.10 -27.37
C LEU A 303 2.81 -7.02 -27.09
N ARG A 304 3.03 -8.17 -26.46
CA ARG A 304 1.98 -9.17 -26.16
C ARG A 304 2.08 -9.73 -24.75
N GLY A 305 1.00 -10.35 -24.29
CA GLY A 305 0.94 -11.09 -23.03
C GLY A 305 0.69 -10.21 -21.81
N LYS A 306 1.12 -10.69 -20.64
CA LYS A 306 0.85 -10.06 -19.35
C LYS A 306 2.15 -9.64 -18.66
N GLY A 307 2.29 -8.37 -18.31
CA GLY A 307 3.52 -7.89 -17.67
C GLY A 307 3.67 -6.38 -17.55
N ALA A 308 4.84 -5.92 -17.11
CA ALA A 308 5.13 -4.49 -17.01
C ALA A 308 6.44 -4.12 -17.71
N ILE A 309 6.45 -2.97 -18.36
CA ILE A 309 7.67 -2.33 -18.87
C ILE A 309 7.86 -1.03 -18.12
N VAL A 310 9.05 -0.86 -17.55
CA VAL A 310 9.43 0.30 -16.77
C VAL A 310 10.71 0.88 -17.35
N ALA A 311 10.61 2.06 -17.97
CA ALA A 311 11.75 2.77 -18.58
C ALA A 311 12.04 4.06 -17.82
N THR A 312 13.29 4.34 -17.45
CA THR A 312 13.65 5.63 -16.85
C THR A 312 13.68 6.77 -17.87
N GLY A 313 13.96 6.46 -19.15
CA GLY A 313 13.91 7.37 -20.29
C GLY A 313 12.62 7.19 -21.12
N LYS A 314 12.67 7.54 -22.42
CA LYS A 314 11.56 7.46 -23.38
C LYS A 314 11.15 6.02 -23.67
N LEU A 315 9.85 5.77 -23.85
CA LEU A 315 9.31 4.47 -24.30
C LEU A 315 8.60 4.64 -25.65
N THR A 316 9.06 3.90 -26.67
CA THR A 316 8.51 3.92 -28.03
C THR A 316 8.10 2.50 -28.44
N ILE A 317 6.87 2.34 -28.93
CA ILE A 317 6.37 1.08 -29.51
C ILE A 317 5.77 1.40 -30.89
N ASP A 318 6.46 0.97 -31.95
CA ASP A 318 6.13 1.34 -33.34
C ASP A 318 4.90 0.61 -33.88
N ARG A 319 4.61 -0.57 -33.32
CA ARG A 319 3.49 -1.41 -33.75
C ARG A 319 2.82 -2.02 -32.53
N ALA A 320 2.04 -1.23 -31.79
CA ALA A 320 1.16 -1.75 -30.75
C ALA A 320 0.31 -2.88 -31.35
N SER A 321 0.60 -4.12 -30.94
CA SER A 321 0.12 -5.33 -31.61
C SER A 321 -1.32 -5.64 -31.27
N ASN A 322 -1.88 -6.60 -32.00
CA ASN A 322 -3.14 -7.25 -31.69
C ASN A 322 -2.99 -8.03 -30.38
N PHE A 323 -3.31 -7.42 -29.24
CA PHE A 323 -3.29 -8.09 -27.95
C PHE A 323 -4.46 -9.08 -27.92
N ALA A 324 -4.15 -10.35 -27.63
CA ALA A 324 -5.15 -11.34 -27.34
C ALA A 324 -5.96 -10.92 -26.10
N HIS A 325 -7.18 -11.46 -25.96
CA HIS A 325 -8.15 -11.09 -24.92
C HIS A 325 -7.66 -11.19 -23.46
N ASP A 326 -6.51 -11.81 -23.21
CA ASP A 326 -5.90 -12.08 -21.90
C ASP A 326 -4.63 -11.24 -21.61
N SER A 327 -4.22 -10.39 -22.54
CA SER A 327 -2.97 -9.65 -22.43
C SER A 327 -3.17 -8.32 -21.69
N GLN A 328 -2.64 -8.22 -20.47
CA GLN A 328 -2.68 -7.00 -19.64
C GLN A 328 -1.26 -6.46 -19.42
N VAL A 329 -1.01 -5.21 -19.81
CA VAL A 329 0.31 -4.59 -19.70
C VAL A 329 0.26 -3.28 -18.94
N ALA A 330 1.25 -3.06 -18.07
CA ALA A 330 1.54 -1.74 -17.52
C ALA A 330 2.77 -1.13 -18.20
N LEU A 331 2.63 0.06 -18.75
CA LEU A 331 3.69 0.83 -19.38
C LEU A 331 4.00 2.04 -18.51
N LEU A 332 5.22 2.12 -17.98
CA LEU A 332 5.66 3.21 -17.12
C LEU A 332 6.94 3.82 -17.68
N THR A 333 6.94 5.12 -17.94
CA THR A 333 8.12 5.83 -18.41
C THR A 333 8.41 7.10 -17.60
N GLY A 334 9.70 7.33 -17.33
CA GLY A 334 10.21 8.57 -16.75
C GLY A 334 10.40 9.69 -17.77
N GLY A 335 10.38 9.36 -19.07
CA GLY A 335 10.44 10.29 -20.20
C GLY A 335 9.13 10.32 -20.98
N ASP A 336 9.24 10.54 -22.29
CA ASP A 336 8.10 10.59 -23.20
C ASP A 336 7.61 9.19 -23.58
N LEU A 337 6.35 9.07 -23.96
CA LEU A 337 5.72 7.82 -24.38
C LEU A 337 5.14 7.97 -25.79
N GLU A 338 5.55 7.09 -26.70
CA GLU A 338 5.04 7.02 -28.07
C GLU A 338 4.51 5.62 -28.35
N LEU A 339 3.22 5.51 -28.67
CA LEU A 339 2.56 4.26 -29.03
C LEU A 339 1.83 4.40 -30.36
N HIS A 340 2.23 3.59 -31.33
CA HIS A 340 1.65 3.59 -32.66
C HIS A 340 1.00 2.25 -32.95
N GLY A 341 -0.32 2.24 -33.08
CA GLY A 341 -1.08 1.06 -33.48
C GLY A 341 -1.23 0.94 -35.00
N GLN A 342 -2.10 0.04 -35.41
CA GLN A 342 -2.40 -0.27 -36.82
C GLN A 342 -3.86 -0.02 -37.19
N GLY A 343 -4.61 0.61 -36.28
CA GLY A 343 -6.05 0.84 -36.33
C GLY A 343 -6.67 0.59 -34.96
N SER A 344 -7.64 1.41 -34.56
CA SER A 344 -8.36 1.24 -33.29
C SER A 344 -9.14 -0.09 -33.22
N ASP A 345 -9.43 -0.71 -34.37
CA ASP A 345 -10.04 -2.03 -34.54
C ASP A 345 -9.04 -3.22 -34.53
N ARG A 346 -7.73 -2.94 -34.50
CA ARG A 346 -6.67 -3.96 -34.67
C ARG A 346 -5.62 -3.96 -33.57
N SER A 347 -5.44 -2.83 -32.90
CA SER A 347 -4.42 -2.64 -31.87
C SER A 347 -5.09 -2.35 -30.54
N TYR A 348 -4.99 -3.27 -29.57
CA TYR A 348 -5.76 -3.22 -28.32
C TYR A 348 -4.88 -3.27 -27.07
N ILE A 349 -4.55 -2.17 -26.42
CA ILE A 349 -3.81 -2.25 -25.15
C ILE A 349 -4.79 -2.43 -24.00
N GLN A 350 -4.62 -3.45 -23.16
CA GLN A 350 -5.32 -3.53 -21.87
C GLN A 350 -4.34 -3.21 -20.75
N GLY A 351 -4.69 -2.24 -19.89
CA GLY A 351 -3.90 -1.94 -18.70
C GLY A 351 -3.67 -0.45 -18.46
N LEU A 352 -2.52 -0.15 -17.88
CA LEU A 352 -2.19 1.18 -17.38
C LEU A 352 -1.02 1.77 -18.16
N ILE A 353 -1.22 2.96 -18.70
CA ILE A 353 -0.17 3.76 -19.33
C ILE A 353 0.13 4.96 -18.43
N TYR A 354 1.39 5.08 -18.03
CA TYR A 354 1.89 6.19 -17.24
C TYR A 354 3.14 6.80 -17.86
N SER A 355 3.15 8.12 -18.01
CA SER A 355 4.32 8.87 -18.44
C SER A 355 4.56 10.09 -17.55
N LYS A 356 5.84 10.35 -17.24
CA LYS A 356 6.26 11.65 -16.68
C LYS A 356 6.44 12.73 -17.76
N GLY A 357 6.63 12.34 -19.01
CA GLY A 357 6.85 13.23 -20.14
C GLY A 357 5.61 13.53 -20.95
N SER A 358 5.78 13.82 -22.24
CA SER A 358 4.72 13.90 -23.23
C SER A 358 4.21 12.51 -23.60
N VAL A 359 2.97 12.43 -24.04
CA VAL A 359 2.37 11.17 -24.52
C VAL A 359 1.85 11.38 -25.92
N LYS A 360 2.20 10.47 -26.84
CA LYS A 360 1.62 10.39 -28.17
C LYS A 360 1.10 8.98 -28.39
N THR A 361 -0.18 8.87 -28.70
CA THR A 361 -0.83 7.59 -29.01
C THR A 361 -1.62 7.71 -30.30
N SER A 362 -1.42 6.79 -31.23
CA SER A 362 -2.17 6.77 -32.49
C SER A 362 -2.71 5.39 -32.83
N ASP A 363 -3.88 5.36 -33.49
CA ASP A 363 -4.42 4.20 -34.18
C ASP A 363 -4.58 2.94 -33.29
N LEU A 364 -5.09 3.11 -32.06
CA LEU A 364 -5.24 2.02 -31.09
C LEU A 364 -6.48 2.16 -30.20
N THR A 365 -6.90 1.05 -29.58
CA THR A 365 -7.85 1.02 -28.48
C THR A 365 -7.12 0.74 -27.17
N LEU A 366 -7.23 1.63 -26.18
CA LEU A 366 -6.78 1.42 -24.81
C LEU A 366 -7.96 1.08 -23.91
N LEU A 367 -7.86 -0.03 -23.19
CA LEU A 367 -8.79 -0.49 -22.18
C LEU A 367 -8.12 -0.36 -20.80
N GLY A 368 -8.43 0.71 -20.09
CA GLY A 368 -7.78 1.04 -18.81
C GLY A 368 -7.61 2.54 -18.63
N SER A 369 -6.41 3.01 -18.27
CA SER A 369 -6.19 4.44 -18.02
C SER A 369 -4.88 4.92 -18.64
N LEU A 370 -4.93 6.12 -19.21
CA LEU A 370 -3.76 6.89 -19.64
C LEU A 370 -3.55 8.06 -18.69
N ILE A 371 -2.38 8.10 -18.06
CA ILE A 371 -2.01 9.16 -17.11
C ILE A 371 -0.68 9.77 -17.51
N GLN A 372 -0.71 11.07 -17.75
CA GLN A 372 0.47 11.90 -17.87
C GLN A 372 0.58 12.73 -16.58
N GLY A 373 1.38 12.22 -15.63
CA GLY A 373 1.43 12.72 -14.24
C GLY A 373 2.68 13.51 -13.87
N GLY A 374 3.66 13.60 -14.79
CA GLY A 374 4.92 14.31 -14.52
C GLY A 374 4.88 15.78 -14.90
N ARG A 375 5.75 16.16 -15.85
CA ARG A 375 6.01 17.54 -16.25
C ARG A 375 4.76 18.21 -16.85
N SER A 376 4.63 19.52 -16.68
CA SER A 376 3.48 20.31 -17.17
C SER A 376 3.73 20.99 -18.52
N ASP A 377 4.98 21.03 -18.98
CA ASP A 377 5.44 21.57 -20.26
C ASP A 377 5.40 20.55 -21.42
N GLY A 378 4.93 19.33 -21.16
CA GLY A 378 4.67 18.33 -22.20
C GLY A 378 3.36 18.55 -22.95
N GLN A 379 2.94 17.53 -23.69
CA GLN A 379 1.65 17.48 -24.37
C GLN A 379 1.15 16.04 -24.42
N VAL A 380 -0.17 15.85 -24.40
CA VAL A 380 -0.83 14.57 -24.68
C VAL A 380 -1.53 14.67 -26.03
N ASP A 381 -1.05 13.91 -27.01
CA ASP A 381 -1.60 13.80 -28.35
C ASP A 381 -2.24 12.41 -28.53
N VAL A 382 -3.54 12.40 -28.77
CA VAL A 382 -4.32 11.17 -28.97
C VAL A 382 -5.04 11.24 -30.30
N SER A 383 -4.57 10.42 -31.24
CA SER A 383 -5.05 10.46 -32.63
C SER A 383 -5.68 9.14 -33.06
N ASN A 384 -6.84 9.18 -33.73
CA ASN A 384 -7.54 7.98 -34.24
C ASN A 384 -7.61 6.81 -33.23
N SER A 385 -7.96 7.07 -31.98
CA SER A 385 -7.82 6.12 -30.88
C SER A 385 -9.05 6.06 -29.98
N HIS A 386 -9.32 4.90 -29.40
CA HIS A 386 -10.40 4.71 -28.44
C HIS A 386 -9.84 4.48 -27.04
N LEU A 387 -10.25 5.24 -26.04
CA LEU A 387 -9.79 5.11 -24.67
C LEU A 387 -10.99 4.83 -23.77
N VAL A 388 -11.11 3.59 -23.34
CA VAL A 388 -12.24 3.12 -22.54
C VAL A 388 -11.72 2.79 -21.14
N HIS A 389 -12.19 3.56 -20.16
CA HIS A 389 -11.83 3.33 -18.76
C HIS A 389 -12.45 2.05 -18.22
N VAL A 390 -11.58 1.14 -17.78
CA VAL A 390 -11.95 -0.11 -17.13
C VAL A 390 -11.25 -0.13 -15.76
N PRO A 391 -11.99 0.02 -14.65
CA PRO A 391 -11.40 0.06 -13.31
C PRO A 391 -10.50 -1.14 -12.99
N GLU A 392 -10.89 -2.36 -13.41
CA GLU A 392 -10.09 -3.58 -13.23
C GLU A 392 -8.72 -3.51 -13.91
N TYR A 393 -8.60 -2.86 -15.06
CA TYR A 393 -7.35 -2.77 -15.81
C TYR A 393 -6.49 -1.58 -15.39
N SER A 394 -7.04 -0.65 -14.61
CA SER A 394 -6.28 0.43 -13.97
C SER A 394 -5.47 -0.04 -12.75
N LYS A 395 -5.58 -1.33 -12.39
CA LYS A 395 -4.80 -2.02 -11.36
C LYS A 395 -4.04 -3.18 -11.97
N MET A 396 -2.77 -3.33 -11.60
CA MET A 396 -1.97 -4.47 -12.03
C MET A 396 -1.31 -5.16 -10.83
N ARG A 397 -1.43 -6.47 -10.79
CA ARG A 397 -0.70 -7.35 -9.87
C ARG A 397 -0.05 -8.48 -10.66
N ILE A 398 1.27 -8.61 -10.53
CA ILE A 398 2.05 -9.72 -11.08
C ILE A 398 2.65 -10.47 -9.90
N ASP A 399 2.20 -11.71 -9.72
CA ASP A 399 2.71 -12.63 -8.73
C ASP A 399 3.82 -13.46 -9.37
N PHE A 400 5.05 -13.29 -8.90
CA PHE A 400 6.16 -14.13 -9.36
C PHE A 400 6.11 -15.47 -8.65
N LYS A 401 6.16 -16.56 -9.41
CA LYS A 401 6.39 -17.88 -8.82
C LYS A 401 7.80 -17.87 -8.20
N PRO A 402 7.98 -18.23 -6.92
CA PRO A 402 9.32 -18.43 -6.39
C PRO A 402 10.01 -19.50 -7.26
N PRO A 403 11.33 -19.36 -7.52
CA PRO A 403 12.05 -20.38 -8.27
C PRO A 403 11.79 -21.74 -7.61
N PRO A 404 11.60 -22.82 -8.39
CA PRO A 404 11.45 -24.15 -7.82
C PRO A 404 12.61 -24.34 -6.84
N GLN A 405 12.28 -24.56 -5.57
CA GLN A 405 13.31 -24.88 -4.58
C GLN A 405 14.07 -26.06 -5.19
N LYS A 406 15.38 -25.86 -5.47
CA LYS A 406 16.25 -27.02 -5.64
C LYS A 406 15.94 -27.90 -4.44
N PRO A 407 15.59 -29.19 -4.64
CA PRO A 407 15.49 -30.11 -3.52
C PRO A 407 16.73 -29.85 -2.69
N GLY A 408 16.55 -29.40 -1.44
CA GLY A 408 17.67 -29.35 -0.51
C GLY A 408 18.38 -30.69 -0.62
N PRO A 409 19.73 -30.74 -0.53
CA PRO A 409 20.46 -31.98 -0.70
C PRO A 409 19.72 -33.08 0.06
N ASN A 410 19.20 -34.06 -0.69
CA ASN A 410 18.44 -35.16 -0.12
C ASN A 410 19.38 -35.75 0.94
N VAL A 411 19.07 -35.56 2.22
CA VAL A 411 19.87 -36.13 3.32
C VAL A 411 19.64 -37.64 3.43
N ASP A 412 19.00 -38.24 2.42
CA ASP A 412 18.98 -39.67 2.13
C ASP A 412 20.27 -40.16 1.44
N ALA A 413 21.28 -39.30 1.27
CA ALA A 413 22.63 -39.78 1.00
C ALA A 413 23.13 -40.54 2.23
N HIS A 414 23.09 -41.87 2.15
CA HIS A 414 23.84 -42.80 2.98
C HIS A 414 25.25 -42.23 3.23
N LEU A 415 25.45 -41.61 4.40
CA LEU A 415 26.76 -41.10 4.81
C LEU A 415 27.60 -42.31 5.19
N ASP A 416 28.33 -42.86 4.23
CA ASP A 416 29.41 -43.78 4.51
C ASP A 416 30.46 -43.05 5.36
N ASN A 417 30.80 -43.64 6.50
CA ASN A 417 31.69 -43.12 7.56
C ASN A 417 33.12 -42.73 7.09
N ALA A 418 33.47 -42.91 5.82
CA ALA A 418 34.84 -42.75 5.33
C ALA A 418 35.26 -41.30 5.01
N ASN A 419 34.33 -40.34 4.84
CA ASN A 419 34.68 -39.01 4.29
C ASN A 419 34.47 -37.79 5.21
N MET A 420 34.17 -37.99 6.50
CA MET A 420 34.06 -36.93 7.52
C MET A 420 35.25 -35.94 7.62
N PRO A 421 36.53 -36.33 7.39
CA PRO A 421 37.65 -35.38 7.49
C PRO A 421 37.68 -34.28 6.41
N SER A 422 36.91 -34.43 5.33
CA SER A 422 36.91 -33.49 4.19
C SER A 422 35.95 -32.31 4.37
N LEU A 423 34.82 -32.51 5.07
CA LEU A 423 33.84 -31.45 5.34
C LEU A 423 34.37 -30.42 6.36
N LEU A 424 35.20 -30.85 7.31
CA LEU A 424 35.83 -29.98 8.32
C LEU A 424 36.90 -29.03 7.76
N ARG A 425 37.42 -29.25 6.54
CA ARG A 425 38.42 -28.34 5.93
C ARG A 425 37.80 -27.17 5.15
N SER A 426 36.52 -27.24 4.78
CA SER A 426 35.94 -26.25 3.86
C SER A 426 35.27 -25.05 4.53
N TYR A 427 35.15 -25.02 5.86
CA TYR A 427 34.51 -23.93 6.58
C TYR A 427 35.41 -23.41 7.71
N ASN A 428 36.46 -22.70 7.31
CA ASN A 428 37.26 -21.91 8.23
C ASN A 428 37.30 -20.47 7.71
N GLY A 429 36.26 -19.71 8.06
CA GLY A 429 36.11 -18.32 7.66
C GLY A 429 34.79 -17.73 8.12
N GLY A 430 34.77 -17.20 9.35
CA GLY A 430 33.65 -16.38 9.84
C GLY A 430 33.30 -16.64 11.30
N TYR A 431 33.63 -15.68 12.15
CA TYR A 431 33.30 -15.63 13.56
C TYR A 431 31.77 -15.60 13.78
N ASN A 432 31.32 -16.28 14.86
CA ASN A 432 29.94 -16.50 15.30
C ASN A 432 29.09 -17.47 14.46
N SER A 433 29.02 -18.73 14.91
CA SER A 433 27.85 -19.58 14.65
C SER A 433 27.55 -20.42 15.89
N ASP A 434 26.40 -20.15 16.51
CA ASP A 434 25.76 -21.08 17.43
C ASP A 434 25.30 -22.29 16.60
N PHE A 435 25.84 -23.47 16.88
CA PHE A 435 25.52 -24.71 16.17
C PHE A 435 24.52 -25.53 17.01
N VAL A 436 23.39 -25.91 16.42
CA VAL A 436 22.48 -26.95 16.96
C VAL A 436 22.58 -28.16 16.04
N GLY A 437 23.34 -29.17 16.43
CA GLY A 437 23.41 -30.46 15.73
C GLY A 437 22.46 -31.49 16.35
N VAL A 438 21.69 -32.19 15.51
CA VAL A 438 20.89 -33.36 15.91
C VAL A 438 21.76 -34.61 15.69
N TRP A 439 22.01 -35.38 16.75
CA TRP A 439 22.88 -36.56 16.70
C TRP A 439 22.10 -37.84 17.01
N PRO A 440 22.32 -38.94 16.27
CA PRO A 440 21.85 -40.27 16.68
C PRO A 440 22.47 -40.70 18.01
N SER A 441 21.72 -41.41 18.85
CA SER A 441 22.13 -41.79 20.22
C SER A 441 23.34 -42.73 20.29
N ASN A 442 23.68 -43.39 19.19
CA ASN A 442 24.72 -44.40 19.07
C ASN A 442 26.11 -43.85 18.67
N SER A 443 26.26 -42.55 18.41
CA SER A 443 27.55 -41.91 18.03
C SER A 443 28.23 -41.10 19.14
N LEU A 444 27.64 -41.04 20.34
CA LEU A 444 28.16 -40.24 21.47
C LEU A 444 29.39 -40.85 22.16
N SER A 445 29.54 -42.17 22.17
CA SER A 445 30.71 -42.85 22.76
C SER A 445 32.00 -42.60 21.97
N SER A 446 31.91 -42.65 20.63
CA SER A 446 33.04 -42.41 19.72
C SER A 446 33.58 -40.98 19.74
N PHE A 447 32.75 -40.00 20.12
CA PHE A 447 33.19 -38.61 20.27
C PHE A 447 34.04 -38.42 21.53
N TYR A 448 33.74 -39.16 22.60
CA TYR A 448 34.40 -39.02 23.89
C TYR A 448 35.80 -39.62 23.89
N ASP A 449 35.98 -40.78 23.25
CA ASP A 449 37.29 -41.41 23.10
C ASP A 449 38.24 -40.56 22.23
N ALA A 450 37.70 -39.79 21.27
CA ALA A 450 38.49 -38.88 20.43
C ALA A 450 38.82 -37.52 21.11
N ALA A 451 37.98 -37.07 22.05
CA ALA A 451 38.15 -35.80 22.75
C ALA A 451 39.10 -35.91 23.96
N GLN A 452 39.20 -37.07 24.62
CA GLN A 452 40.09 -37.26 25.77
C GLN A 452 41.58 -37.21 25.42
N ASP A 453 41.96 -37.58 24.19
CA ASP A 453 43.38 -37.71 23.82
C ASP A 453 44.04 -36.42 23.31
N ARG A 454 43.31 -35.30 23.16
CA ARG A 454 43.87 -34.11 22.47
C ARG A 454 43.59 -32.72 23.03
N TYR A 455 42.88 -32.55 24.15
CA TYR A 455 42.62 -31.20 24.67
C TYR A 455 42.78 -31.10 26.19
N VAL A 456 43.82 -30.36 26.62
CA VAL A 456 43.89 -29.78 27.97
C VAL A 456 42.98 -28.56 27.97
N VAL A 457 41.88 -28.59 28.74
CA VAL A 457 40.93 -27.47 28.88
C VAL A 457 41.50 -26.45 29.87
N PRO A 458 41.70 -25.17 29.49
CA PRO A 458 42.13 -24.11 30.41
C PRO A 458 41.05 -23.80 31.48
N ALA A 459 41.48 -23.42 32.69
CA ALA A 459 40.62 -23.26 33.87
C ALA A 459 39.51 -22.18 33.75
N ASN A 460 39.54 -21.34 32.73
CA ASN A 460 38.63 -20.21 32.49
C ASN A 460 37.38 -20.54 31.65
N TYR A 461 37.14 -21.82 31.31
CA TYR A 461 35.94 -22.28 30.60
C TYR A 461 34.91 -22.99 31.50
N ARG A 462 35.02 -22.84 32.82
CA ARG A 462 34.17 -23.53 33.81
C ARG A 462 32.67 -23.19 33.72
N ASP A 463 32.32 -22.04 33.13
CA ASP A 463 30.94 -21.51 33.19
C ASP A 463 30.16 -21.62 31.88
N GLN A 464 30.69 -22.31 30.85
CA GLN A 464 30.08 -22.33 29.50
C GLN A 464 29.97 -23.73 28.88
N MET A 465 29.63 -24.75 29.66
CA MET A 465 29.14 -26.02 29.10
C MET A 465 27.61 -26.00 29.05
N VAL A 466 27.06 -25.75 27.85
CA VAL A 466 25.64 -26.00 27.54
C VAL A 466 25.55 -27.38 26.90
N ILE A 467 24.83 -28.30 27.53
CA ILE A 467 24.54 -29.62 26.98
C ILE A 467 23.11 -29.60 26.45
N SER A 468 22.96 -29.55 25.13
CA SER A 468 21.67 -29.60 24.46
C SER A 468 21.30 -31.05 24.13
N PHE A 469 20.19 -31.54 24.68
CA PHE A 469 19.62 -32.84 24.32
C PHE A 469 18.47 -32.64 23.33
N GLY A 470 18.64 -33.12 22.10
CA GLY A 470 17.57 -33.23 21.11
C GLY A 470 17.34 -34.70 20.77
N ALA A 471 16.18 -35.25 21.11
CA ALA A 471 15.74 -36.57 20.64
C ALA A 471 14.56 -36.39 19.69
N ALA A 472 14.72 -36.80 18.42
CA ALA A 472 13.61 -37.01 17.51
C ALA A 472 13.37 -38.52 17.40
N THR A 473 12.21 -39.00 17.82
CA THR A 473 11.78 -40.39 17.59
C THR A 473 10.86 -40.44 16.37
N TYR A 474 11.24 -41.25 15.38
CA TYR A 474 10.38 -41.57 14.23
C TYR A 474 9.59 -42.84 14.54
N ALA A 475 8.26 -42.73 14.56
CA ALA A 475 7.38 -43.88 14.48
C ALA A 475 6.43 -43.68 13.28
N ASN A 476 6.53 -44.57 12.29
CA ASN A 476 5.62 -44.70 11.14
C ASN A 476 5.44 -43.45 10.23
N TYR A 477 6.54 -42.81 9.82
CA TYR A 477 6.59 -41.89 8.66
C TYR A 477 5.55 -40.74 8.63
N GLN A 478 5.06 -40.29 9.79
CA GLN A 478 4.27 -39.07 9.94
C GLN A 478 4.89 -38.24 11.06
N GLN A 479 5.17 -36.97 10.78
CA GLN A 479 5.69 -36.02 11.76
C GLN A 479 4.56 -35.66 12.74
N THR A 480 4.48 -36.35 13.88
CA THR A 480 3.62 -35.90 14.97
C THR A 480 4.29 -34.76 15.73
N SER A 481 3.51 -33.73 16.06
CA SER A 481 3.87 -32.49 16.75
C SER A 481 4.96 -32.58 17.84
N TRP A 482 5.65 -31.46 18.09
CA TRP A 482 6.42 -31.21 19.31
C TRP A 482 5.51 -31.32 20.54
N SER A 483 5.31 -32.53 21.05
CA SER A 483 4.46 -32.76 22.22
C SER A 483 5.08 -33.80 23.13
N ASN A 484 5.73 -33.30 24.19
CA ASN A 484 5.58 -33.68 25.61
C ASN A 484 6.93 -33.51 26.34
N PRO A 485 7.15 -32.43 27.11
CA PRO A 485 8.42 -32.16 27.79
C PRO A 485 8.77 -33.15 28.92
N SER A 486 7.89 -34.12 29.20
CA SER A 486 8.12 -35.16 30.23
C SER A 486 9.12 -36.23 29.80
N TYR A 487 9.29 -36.48 28.50
CA TYR A 487 10.18 -37.53 27.99
C TYR A 487 11.68 -37.18 28.07
N PRO A 488 12.11 -35.96 27.70
CA PRO A 488 13.49 -35.50 27.92
C PRO A 488 13.87 -35.46 29.40
N LEU A 489 12.91 -35.17 30.29
CA LEU A 489 13.13 -35.07 31.74
C LEU A 489 13.49 -36.42 32.36
N ALA A 490 12.92 -37.52 31.87
CA ALA A 490 13.21 -38.88 32.34
C ALA A 490 14.61 -39.35 31.91
N GLN A 491 15.06 -38.99 30.69
CA GLN A 491 16.42 -39.31 30.23
C GLN A 491 17.48 -38.43 30.90
N ALA A 492 17.20 -37.15 31.13
CA ALA A 492 18.09 -36.26 31.89
C ALA A 492 18.29 -36.73 33.34
N ARG A 493 17.23 -37.24 33.98
CA ARG A 493 17.33 -37.87 35.31
C ARG A 493 18.08 -39.20 35.30
N GLY A 494 18.00 -39.96 34.21
CA GLY A 494 18.79 -41.19 34.03
C GLY A 494 20.29 -40.92 33.90
N LEU A 495 20.68 -39.90 33.13
CA LEU A 495 22.08 -39.46 32.95
C LEU A 495 22.68 -38.84 34.21
N ALA A 496 21.87 -38.20 35.05
CA ALA A 496 22.32 -37.62 36.32
C ALA A 496 22.67 -38.66 37.40
N ASN A 497 22.19 -39.90 37.26
CA ASN A 497 22.54 -41.00 38.14
C ASN A 497 23.83 -41.73 37.71
N ASP A 498 24.45 -41.31 36.60
CA ASP A 498 25.77 -41.80 36.20
C ASP A 498 26.85 -41.14 37.10
N PRO A 499 27.69 -41.93 37.80
CA PRO A 499 28.73 -41.43 38.71
C PRO A 499 29.69 -40.40 38.09
N ARG A 500 29.82 -40.38 36.76
CA ARG A 500 30.70 -39.46 36.03
C ARG A 500 30.18 -38.02 36.03
N TRP A 501 28.86 -37.81 36.19
CA TRP A 501 28.23 -36.49 36.20
C TRP A 501 28.18 -35.84 37.59
N ALA A 502 28.29 -36.62 38.66
CA ALA A 502 28.30 -36.12 40.04
C ALA A 502 29.46 -35.14 40.32
N ALA A 503 30.61 -35.31 39.66
CA ALA A 503 31.76 -34.44 39.78
C ALA A 503 31.59 -33.06 39.11
N VAL A 504 30.72 -32.97 38.08
CA VAL A 504 30.44 -31.72 37.36
C VAL A 504 29.38 -30.91 38.10
N ILE A 505 28.34 -31.55 38.63
CA ILE A 505 27.27 -30.90 39.41
C ILE A 505 27.85 -30.26 40.68
N GLY A 506 28.76 -30.96 41.37
CA GLY A 506 29.40 -30.45 42.59
C GLY A 506 30.24 -29.17 42.40
N GLN A 507 30.68 -28.85 41.18
CA GLN A 507 31.46 -27.64 40.90
C GLN A 507 30.60 -26.39 40.66
N THR A 508 29.32 -26.55 40.32
CA THR A 508 28.42 -25.43 39.99
C THR A 508 27.68 -24.85 41.19
N GLY A 509 27.67 -25.55 42.33
CA GLY A 509 26.92 -25.15 43.53
C GLY A 509 25.40 -25.20 43.40
N MET A 510 24.87 -25.62 42.25
CA MET A 510 23.43 -25.75 41.99
C MET A 510 22.97 -27.21 42.16
N SER A 511 21.74 -27.39 42.63
CA SER A 511 21.11 -28.72 42.60
C SER A 511 20.85 -29.14 41.15
N LEU A 512 20.77 -30.45 40.91
CA LEU A 512 20.44 -31.00 39.58
C LEU A 512 19.13 -30.40 39.03
N ASP A 513 18.10 -30.28 39.86
CA ASP A 513 16.84 -29.65 39.46
C ASP A 513 17.01 -28.16 39.11
N GLY A 514 17.95 -27.46 39.78
CA GLY A 514 18.32 -26.08 39.46
C GLY A 514 18.97 -25.92 38.09
N LEU A 515 19.91 -26.80 37.74
CA LEU A 515 20.56 -26.83 36.43
C LEU A 515 19.60 -27.19 35.30
N VAL A 516 18.72 -28.16 35.55
CA VAL A 516 17.68 -28.56 34.58
C VAL A 516 16.70 -27.43 34.34
N ASN A 517 16.23 -26.76 35.40
CA ASN A 517 15.31 -25.63 35.28
C ASN A 517 15.95 -24.42 34.58
N LEU A 518 17.21 -24.11 34.87
CA LEU A 518 17.94 -23.01 34.21
C LEU A 518 18.12 -23.29 32.71
N SER A 519 18.48 -24.52 32.35
CA SER A 519 18.60 -24.96 30.95
C SER A 519 17.24 -24.92 30.24
N LEU A 520 16.15 -25.30 30.91
CA LEU A 520 14.80 -25.23 30.36
C LEU A 520 14.37 -23.78 30.11
N GLN A 521 14.66 -22.87 31.03
CA GLN A 521 14.35 -21.44 30.85
C GLN A 521 15.17 -20.80 29.71
N ASN A 522 16.44 -21.19 29.58
CA ASN A 522 17.26 -20.74 28.44
C ASN A 522 16.74 -21.29 27.12
N LEU A 523 16.29 -22.55 27.07
CA LEU A 523 15.68 -23.13 25.88
C LEU A 523 14.35 -22.45 25.52
N ILE A 524 13.49 -22.21 26.51
CA ILE A 524 12.21 -21.51 26.30
C ILE A 524 12.47 -20.10 25.77
N SER A 525 13.41 -19.36 26.35
CA SER A 525 13.72 -17.99 25.89
C SER A 525 14.33 -17.97 24.48
N GLN A 526 15.13 -18.97 24.10
CA GLN A 526 15.63 -19.11 22.73
C GLN A 526 14.52 -19.48 21.73
N VAL A 527 13.58 -20.35 22.12
CA VAL A 527 12.41 -20.70 21.29
C VAL A 527 11.48 -19.50 21.13
N GLU A 528 11.23 -18.72 22.18
CA GLU A 528 10.46 -17.48 22.11
C GLU A 528 11.17 -16.42 21.27
N ALA A 529 12.50 -16.31 21.36
CA ALA A 529 13.29 -15.41 20.51
C ALA A 529 13.24 -15.84 19.03
N ALA A 530 13.31 -17.14 18.75
CA ALA A 530 13.19 -17.70 17.41
C ALA A 530 11.78 -17.54 16.84
N ASP A 531 10.72 -17.77 17.64
CA ASP A 531 9.34 -17.50 17.22
C ASP A 531 9.13 -16.00 17.00
N LYS A 532 9.66 -15.12 17.86
CA LYS A 532 9.60 -13.67 17.66
C LYS A 532 10.34 -13.23 16.40
N GLN A 533 11.51 -13.81 16.10
CA GLN A 533 12.22 -13.58 14.83
C GLN A 533 11.44 -14.13 13.63
N TYR A 534 10.78 -15.28 13.77
CA TYR A 534 9.92 -15.87 12.74
C TYR A 534 8.66 -15.02 12.51
N GLN A 535 8.01 -14.50 13.55
CA GLN A 535 6.89 -13.57 13.44
C GLN A 535 7.33 -12.22 12.86
N LEU A 536 8.52 -11.72 13.21
CA LEU A 536 9.11 -10.53 12.61
C LEU A 536 9.43 -10.75 11.12
N TRP A 537 9.98 -11.91 10.75
CA TRP A 537 10.22 -12.31 9.37
C TRP A 537 8.91 -12.47 8.59
N LYS A 538 7.88 -13.06 9.18
CA LYS A 538 6.53 -13.20 8.60
C LYS A 538 5.83 -11.86 8.45
N ALA A 539 6.01 -10.93 9.40
CA ALA A 539 5.57 -9.54 9.30
C ALA A 539 6.38 -8.77 8.24
N TYR A 540 7.65 -9.10 8.04
CA TYR A 540 8.50 -8.57 6.96
C TYR A 540 8.05 -9.06 5.57
N GLN A 541 7.34 -10.20 5.51
CA GLN A 541 6.70 -10.72 4.29
C GLN A 541 5.27 -10.23 4.07
N GLN A 542 4.65 -9.53 5.03
CA GLN A 542 3.35 -8.89 4.79
C GLN A 542 3.54 -7.57 4.01
N PRO A 543 2.74 -7.33 2.95
CA PRO A 543 2.97 -6.22 2.04
C PRO A 543 2.44 -4.92 2.65
N THR A 544 3.31 -4.12 3.27
CA THR A 544 2.96 -2.74 3.65
C THR A 544 3.73 -1.68 2.87
N GLN A 545 4.44 -2.03 1.80
CA GLN A 545 5.10 -1.03 0.94
C GLN A 545 5.02 -1.39 -0.54
N THR A 546 4.41 -0.50 -1.33
CA THR A 546 4.37 -0.50 -2.79
C THR A 546 5.75 -0.22 -3.37
N GLY A 547 6.35 -1.23 -3.97
CA GLY A 547 7.67 -1.18 -4.58
C GLY A 547 8.21 -2.59 -4.75
N SER A 548 8.95 -2.84 -5.83
CA SER A 548 9.55 -4.15 -6.09
C SER A 548 10.73 -4.34 -5.13
N ARG A 549 10.51 -4.95 -3.96
CA ARG A 549 11.61 -5.59 -3.24
C ARG A 549 11.95 -6.91 -3.94
N ALA A 550 13.22 -7.30 -3.92
CA ALA A 550 13.66 -8.60 -4.45
C ALA A 550 12.85 -9.73 -3.78
N GLY A 551 12.02 -10.43 -4.57
CA GLY A 551 11.23 -11.58 -4.13
C GLY A 551 9.73 -11.37 -3.81
N GLY A 552 9.20 -10.13 -3.83
CA GLY A 552 7.76 -9.87 -3.62
C GLY A 552 6.91 -9.82 -4.91
N PRO A 553 5.57 -9.72 -4.85
CA PRO A 553 4.75 -9.44 -6.02
C PRO A 553 5.00 -8.02 -6.56
N PHE A 554 4.83 -7.80 -7.86
CA PHE A 554 4.73 -6.45 -8.43
C PHE A 554 3.28 -6.00 -8.31
N VAL A 555 3.05 -4.85 -7.66
CA VAL A 555 1.71 -4.28 -7.44
C VAL A 555 1.72 -2.81 -7.88
N LEU A 556 0.74 -2.46 -8.71
CA LEU A 556 0.50 -1.13 -9.23
C LEU A 556 -1.00 -0.82 -9.11
N ASP A 557 -1.38 -0.02 -8.11
CA ASP A 557 -2.74 0.52 -7.95
C ASP A 557 -2.64 2.06 -7.93
N LEU A 558 -3.29 2.73 -8.88
CA LEU A 558 -3.26 4.19 -8.99
C LEU A 558 -3.76 4.91 -7.75
N ASN A 559 -4.69 4.30 -7.01
CA ASN A 559 -5.25 4.89 -5.80
C ASN A 559 -4.19 4.95 -4.68
N GLU A 560 -3.18 4.09 -4.73
CA GLU A 560 -2.11 4.04 -3.73
C GLU A 560 -1.14 5.22 -3.83
N PHE A 561 -1.01 5.81 -5.03
CA PHE A 561 -0.13 6.96 -5.30
C PHE A 561 -0.74 8.33 -4.98
N LEU A 562 -2.03 8.35 -4.63
CA LEU A 562 -2.66 9.55 -4.06
C LEU A 562 -2.36 9.59 -2.56
N SER A 563 -1.87 10.74 -2.08
CA SER A 563 -1.64 10.92 -0.64
C SER A 563 -2.93 10.71 0.15
N PRO A 564 -2.90 10.27 1.42
CA PRO A 564 -4.11 10.13 2.23
C PRO A 564 -4.96 11.41 2.27
N GLY A 565 -4.32 12.58 2.29
CA GLY A 565 -4.95 13.90 2.20
C GLY A 565 -5.57 14.22 0.84
N ASP A 566 -5.03 13.69 -0.26
CA ASP A 566 -5.57 13.88 -1.61
C ASP A 566 -6.74 12.92 -1.90
N ARG A 567 -6.69 11.71 -1.34
CA ARG A 567 -7.86 10.82 -1.25
C ARG A 567 -9.01 11.48 -0.48
N LEU A 568 -8.67 12.28 0.54
CA LEU A 568 -9.61 13.10 1.32
C LEU A 568 -10.09 14.38 0.59
N ARG A 569 -9.36 14.93 -0.39
CA ARG A 569 -9.74 16.16 -1.12
C ARG A 569 -10.62 15.91 -2.35
N LEU A 570 -10.62 14.69 -2.87
CA LEU A 570 -11.62 14.23 -3.85
C LEU A 570 -13.02 14.05 -3.22
N LEU A 571 -13.15 14.30 -1.91
CA LEU A 571 -14.41 14.35 -1.17
C LEU A 571 -15.06 15.72 -1.34
N ARG A 572 -16.33 15.74 -1.76
CA ARG A 572 -17.17 16.94 -1.57
C ARG A 572 -17.43 17.12 -0.09
N TRP A 573 -16.91 18.20 0.47
CA TRP A 573 -17.32 18.71 1.77
C TRP A 573 -18.67 19.42 1.59
N HIS A 574 -19.76 18.79 1.98
CA HIS A 574 -21.00 19.51 2.19
C HIS A 574 -20.95 20.13 3.60
N ARG A 575 -20.75 21.46 3.65
CA ARG A 575 -21.17 22.25 4.81
C ARG A 575 -22.69 22.32 4.77
N LEU A 576 -23.35 21.82 5.81
CA LEU A 576 -24.70 22.26 6.18
C LEU A 576 -24.58 23.37 7.22
#